data_AF-A0AAV0HDC5-F1
#
_entry.id   AF-A0AAV0HDC5-F1
#
_cell.length_a   1.000
_cell.length_b   1.000
_cell.length_c   1.000
_cell.angle_alpha   90.00
_cell.angle_beta   90.00
_cell.angle_gamma   90.00
#
_symmetry.space_group_name_H-M   'P 1'
#
loop_
_entity.id
_entity.type
_entity.pdbx_description
1 polymer ?
#
loop_
_entity_poly.entity_id
_entity_poly.type
_entity_poly.pdbx_seq_one_letter_code
_entity_poly.pdbx_strand_id
1 'polypeptide(L)'
;MNIILVVLFLLSTLVVFIESHNPINPVKAKTWVVITNELEGGRELKIHCKSGNDDLGFHVLRQHDWFQWHFRPNYFDNTLFFCAMDWGEGGIHWFDIYVQHRDYDRCKHCHWFVKKGGPCLSLSDHQACYHWNPQGMMLRESESFD
;
A
#
# COMPACT_ATOMS: atom_id res chain seq x y z
N MET A 1 20.62 50.60 -30.25
CA MET A 1 20.05 49.36 -29.70
C MET A 1 18.58 49.63 -29.38
N ASN A 2 17.65 49.05 -30.13
CA ASN A 2 16.23 49.40 -30.05
C ASN A 2 15.61 48.76 -28.81
N ILE A 3 15.06 49.55 -27.88
CA ILE A 3 14.52 49.05 -26.60
C ILE A 3 13.44 47.98 -26.84
N ILE A 4 12.67 48.13 -27.92
CA ILE A 4 11.66 47.16 -28.36
C ILE A 4 12.27 45.78 -28.66
N LEU A 5 13.45 45.73 -29.29
CA LEU A 5 14.14 44.47 -29.61
C LEU A 5 14.65 43.75 -28.36
N VAL A 6 15.10 44.51 -27.36
CA VAL A 6 15.58 43.94 -26.08
C VAL A 6 14.43 43.33 -25.29
N VAL A 7 13.27 44.01 -25.25
CA VAL A 7 12.08 43.50 -24.56
C VAL A 7 11.54 42.23 -25.23
N LEU A 8 11.48 42.19 -26.56
CA LEU A 8 11.02 40.99 -27.29
C LEU A 8 11.96 39.79 -27.06
N PHE A 9 13.27 40.03 -27.00
CA PHE A 9 14.24 38.97 -26.72
C PHE A 9 14.07 38.42 -25.29
N LEU A 10 13.92 39.29 -24.28
CA LEU A 10 13.69 38.88 -22.88
C LEU A 10 12.36 38.15 -22.67
N LEU A 11 11.30 38.53 -23.41
CA LEU A 11 10.03 37.82 -23.35
C LEU A 11 10.13 36.44 -24.03
N SER A 12 10.85 36.34 -25.15
CA SER A 12 11.05 35.07 -25.83
C SER A 12 11.85 34.07 -25.00
N THR A 13 12.88 34.52 -24.28
CA THR A 13 13.66 33.64 -23.39
C THR A 13 12.82 33.16 -22.22
N LEU A 14 12.00 34.03 -21.62
CA LEU A 14 11.10 33.68 -20.52
C LEU A 14 10.08 32.60 -20.92
N VAL A 15 9.54 32.66 -22.14
CA VAL A 15 8.59 31.65 -22.67
C VAL A 15 9.28 30.29 -22.91
N VAL A 16 10.51 30.28 -23.43
CA VAL A 16 11.29 29.05 -23.66
C VAL A 16 11.63 28.33 -22.33
N PHE A 17 11.84 29.05 -21.23
CA PHE A 17 12.03 28.44 -19.92
C PHE A 17 10.77 27.71 -19.41
N ILE A 18 9.58 28.27 -19.68
CA ILE A 18 8.29 27.70 -19.25
C ILE A 18 7.99 26.40 -20.02
N GLU A 19 8.35 26.31 -21.30
CA GLU A 19 8.15 25.09 -22.11
C GLU A 19 9.13 23.95 -21.76
N SER A 20 10.26 24.23 -21.09
CA SER A 20 11.26 23.21 -20.74
C SER A 20 10.96 22.43 -19.46
N HIS A 21 9.99 22.87 -18.66
CA HIS A 21 9.52 22.13 -17.51
C HIS A 21 8.30 21.30 -17.90
N ASN A 22 8.54 20.18 -18.60
CA ASN A 22 7.57 19.08 -18.53
C ASN A 22 7.38 18.78 -17.03
N PRO A 23 6.20 18.96 -16.42
CA PRO A 23 6.00 18.54 -15.05
C PRO A 23 6.02 17.01 -15.10
N ILE A 24 7.20 16.44 -14.91
CA ILE A 24 7.34 15.04 -14.56
C ILE A 24 6.68 14.94 -13.20
N ASN A 25 5.37 14.74 -13.15
CA ASN A 25 4.71 14.22 -11.97
C ASN A 25 5.48 12.93 -11.66
N PRO A 26 6.26 12.87 -10.57
CA PRO A 26 7.13 11.72 -10.36
C PRO A 26 6.21 10.53 -10.13
N VAL A 27 6.11 9.67 -11.15
CA VAL A 27 5.32 8.44 -11.09
C VAL A 27 5.94 7.61 -9.97
N LYS A 28 5.15 7.39 -8.90
CA LYS A 28 5.61 6.59 -7.76
C LYS A 28 5.96 5.18 -8.23
N ALA A 29 6.99 4.61 -7.61
CA ALA A 29 7.43 3.26 -7.95
C ALA A 29 6.32 2.25 -7.69
N LYS A 30 6.23 1.23 -8.54
CA LYS A 30 5.31 0.10 -8.35
C LYS A 30 5.65 -0.62 -7.05
N THR A 31 4.63 -0.91 -6.26
CA THR A 31 4.73 -1.66 -5.01
C THR A 31 4.05 -3.02 -5.16
N TRP A 32 4.70 -4.05 -4.63
CA TRP A 32 4.18 -5.40 -4.49
C TRP A 32 3.91 -5.68 -3.02
N VAL A 33 2.77 -6.30 -2.74
CA VAL A 33 2.44 -6.78 -1.40
C VAL A 33 2.25 -8.28 -1.49
N VAL A 34 2.91 -9.00 -0.59
CA VAL A 34 2.84 -10.46 -0.46
C VAL A 34 2.42 -10.77 0.96
N ILE A 35 1.41 -11.62 1.13
CA ILE A 35 0.97 -12.17 2.42
C ILE A 35 1.25 -13.66 2.41
N THR A 36 2.03 -14.14 3.38
CA THR A 36 2.31 -15.55 3.60
C THR A 36 1.71 -16.01 4.92
N ASN A 37 1.08 -17.18 4.91
CA ASN A 37 0.53 -17.80 6.10
C ASN A 37 1.64 -18.51 6.91
N GLU A 38 1.97 -17.98 8.08
CA GLU A 38 2.92 -18.56 9.05
C GLU A 38 2.20 -18.93 10.36
N LEU A 39 0.91 -19.26 10.29
CA LEU A 39 0.18 -19.78 11.44
C LEU A 39 0.69 -21.17 11.82
N GLU A 40 0.90 -21.36 13.11
CA GLU A 40 1.31 -22.66 13.67
C GLU A 40 0.19 -23.70 13.57
N GLY A 41 0.58 -24.96 13.44
CA GLY A 41 -0.36 -26.10 13.47
C GLY A 41 -1.10 -26.36 12.16
N GLY A 42 -0.56 -25.94 11.01
CA GLY A 42 -1.12 -26.30 9.70
C GLY A 42 -2.45 -25.63 9.37
N ARG A 43 -2.75 -24.48 10.00
CA ARG A 43 -4.04 -23.82 9.84
C ARG A 43 -4.15 -23.12 8.50
N GLU A 44 -5.33 -23.20 7.89
CA GLU A 44 -5.66 -22.37 6.74
C GLU A 44 -5.98 -20.94 7.19
N LEU A 45 -5.43 -19.98 6.46
CA LEU A 45 -5.70 -18.57 6.63
C LEU A 45 -6.62 -18.10 5.51
N LYS A 46 -7.82 -17.68 5.88
CA LYS A 46 -8.76 -17.00 4.98
C LYS A 46 -8.47 -15.51 5.02
N ILE A 47 -8.29 -14.89 3.86
CA ILE A 47 -8.06 -13.45 3.75
C ILE A 47 -9.06 -12.82 2.79
N HIS A 48 -9.51 -11.61 3.11
CA HIS A 48 -10.21 -10.73 2.17
C HIS A 48 -9.59 -9.34 2.29
N CYS A 49 -8.94 -8.91 1.21
CA CYS A 49 -8.20 -7.65 1.18
C CYS A 49 -8.85 -6.66 0.22
N LYS A 50 -8.84 -5.38 0.56
CA LYS A 50 -9.34 -4.31 -0.32
C LYS A 50 -8.68 -2.96 -0.03
N SER A 51 -8.83 -2.05 -0.98
CA SER A 51 -8.61 -0.61 -0.83
C SER A 51 -9.96 0.11 -0.86
N GLY A 52 -9.96 1.45 -0.82
CA GLY A 52 -11.19 2.23 -1.02
C GLY A 52 -11.85 2.02 -2.39
N ASN A 53 -11.09 1.63 -3.42
CA ASN A 53 -11.59 1.51 -4.79
C ASN A 53 -11.44 0.10 -5.39
N ASP A 54 -10.63 -0.76 -4.78
CA ASP A 54 -10.26 -2.06 -5.33
C ASP A 54 -10.58 -3.17 -4.33
N ASP A 55 -11.44 -4.10 -4.70
CA ASP A 55 -11.63 -5.35 -3.98
C ASP A 55 -10.70 -6.42 -4.57
N LEU A 56 -9.79 -6.97 -3.75
CA LEU A 56 -8.87 -8.02 -4.17
C LEU A 56 -9.46 -9.43 -3.99
N GLY A 57 -10.65 -9.52 -3.40
CA GLY A 57 -11.42 -10.73 -3.22
C GLY A 57 -10.96 -11.60 -2.06
N PHE A 58 -11.64 -12.74 -1.94
CA PHE A 58 -11.41 -13.74 -0.91
C PHE A 58 -10.40 -14.80 -1.37
N HIS A 59 -9.45 -15.14 -0.51
CA HIS A 59 -8.43 -16.17 -0.76
C HIS A 59 -8.26 -17.07 0.46
N VAL A 60 -7.93 -18.34 0.21
CA VAL A 60 -7.60 -19.32 1.27
C VAL A 60 -6.15 -19.74 1.07
N LEU A 61 -5.33 -19.54 2.10
CA LEU A 61 -3.92 -19.86 2.09
C LEU A 61 -3.65 -21.01 3.05
N ARG A 62 -3.12 -22.13 2.55
CA ARG A 62 -2.59 -23.19 3.42
C ARG A 62 -1.33 -22.68 4.12
N GLN A 63 -0.82 -23.44 5.08
CA GLN A 63 0.42 -23.08 5.74
C GLN A 63 1.55 -22.94 4.72
N HIS A 64 2.29 -21.83 4.79
CA HIS A 64 3.35 -21.41 3.86
C HIS A 64 2.89 -21.03 2.44
N ASP A 65 1.60 -21.12 2.12
CA ASP A 65 1.07 -20.51 0.89
C ASP A 65 1.04 -18.98 1.01
N TRP A 66 0.98 -18.33 -0.15
CA TRP A 66 0.98 -16.88 -0.23
C TRP A 66 -0.01 -16.33 -1.26
N PHE A 67 -0.45 -15.11 -1.01
CA PHE A 67 -1.22 -14.29 -1.95
C PHE A 67 -0.44 -13.00 -2.23
N GLN A 68 -0.43 -12.55 -3.49
CA GLN A 68 0.23 -11.29 -3.85
C GLN A 68 -0.59 -10.48 -4.83
N TRP A 69 -0.37 -9.17 -4.76
CA TRP A 69 -0.82 -8.22 -5.76
C TRP A 69 0.17 -7.08 -5.87
N HIS A 70 -0.08 -6.19 -6.84
CA HIS A 70 0.75 -5.02 -7.04
C HIS A 70 -0.09 -3.82 -7.46
N PHE A 71 0.42 -2.63 -7.15
CA PHE A 71 -0.23 -1.38 -7.52
C PHE A 71 0.84 -0.28 -7.65
N ARG A 72 0.42 0.89 -8.16
CA ARG A 72 1.21 2.10 -8.07
C ARG A 72 0.58 2.99 -7.00
N PRO A 73 1.32 3.34 -5.93
CA PRO A 73 0.81 4.27 -4.94
C PRO A 73 0.46 5.60 -5.59
N ASN A 74 -0.60 6.25 -5.14
CA ASN A 74 -0.98 7.56 -5.65
C ASN A 74 0.00 8.66 -5.20
N TYR A 75 -0.10 9.82 -5.82
CA TYR A 75 0.81 10.93 -5.53
C TYR A 75 0.53 11.60 -4.18
N PHE A 76 -0.71 11.53 -3.67
CA PHE A 76 -1.17 12.22 -2.46
C PHE A 76 -0.93 11.44 -1.15
N ASP A 77 -0.09 10.40 -1.20
CA ASP A 77 0.30 9.57 -0.07
C ASP A 77 -0.87 8.96 0.74
N ASN A 78 -2.01 8.70 0.09
CA ASN A 78 -3.21 8.15 0.72
C ASN A 78 -3.59 6.74 0.25
N THR A 79 -2.66 5.98 -0.38
CA THR A 79 -2.95 4.58 -0.74
C THR A 79 -2.98 3.72 0.52
N LEU A 80 -4.09 2.99 0.70
CA LEU A 80 -4.34 2.10 1.82
C LEU A 80 -4.89 0.77 1.29
N PHE A 81 -4.36 -0.34 1.78
CA PHE A 81 -4.98 -1.64 1.70
C PHE A 81 -5.10 -2.23 3.10
N PHE A 82 -6.25 -2.81 3.39
CA PHE A 82 -6.53 -3.51 4.63
C PHE A 82 -7.08 -4.90 4.33
N CYS A 83 -6.84 -5.83 5.24
CA CYS A 83 -7.25 -7.21 5.09
C CYS A 83 -7.97 -7.69 6.34
N ALA A 84 -9.12 -8.33 6.14
CA ALA A 84 -9.75 -9.20 7.13
C ALA A 84 -9.13 -10.59 7.03
N MET A 85 -8.90 -11.22 8.18
CA MET A 85 -8.18 -12.48 8.31
C MET A 85 -8.89 -13.38 9.32
N ASP A 86 -9.13 -14.63 8.93
CA ASP A 86 -9.79 -15.64 9.77
C ASP A 86 -9.11 -17.01 9.62
N TRP A 87 -8.83 -17.65 10.75
CA TRP A 87 -8.29 -19.00 10.83
C TRP A 87 -9.03 -19.87 11.87
N GLY A 88 -10.27 -19.48 12.21
CA GLY A 88 -11.18 -20.21 13.09
C GLY A 88 -10.96 -20.02 14.59
N GLU A 89 -10.01 -19.17 15.00
CA GLU A 89 -9.74 -18.89 16.42
C GLU A 89 -9.70 -17.39 16.71
N GLY A 90 -10.44 -16.96 17.73
CA GLY A 90 -10.45 -15.56 18.18
C GLY A 90 -11.28 -14.61 17.30
N GLY A 91 -12.06 -15.15 16.35
CA GLY A 91 -12.89 -14.37 15.44
C GLY A 91 -12.12 -13.80 14.25
N ILE A 92 -12.69 -12.79 13.60
CA ILE A 92 -12.04 -12.09 12.50
C ILE A 92 -11.04 -11.09 13.06
N HIS A 93 -9.81 -11.16 12.56
CA HIS A 93 -8.74 -10.21 12.82
C HIS A 93 -8.56 -9.32 11.59
N TRP A 94 -8.12 -8.09 11.78
CA TRP A 94 -7.90 -7.20 10.64
C TRP A 94 -6.67 -6.31 10.84
N PHE A 95 -6.09 -5.89 9.71
CA PHE A 95 -4.89 -5.07 9.70
C PHE A 95 -4.76 -4.27 8.40
N ASP A 96 -4.22 -3.06 8.50
CA ASP A 96 -3.81 -2.23 7.38
C ASP A 96 -2.50 -2.77 6.79
N ILE A 97 -2.61 -3.75 5.88
CA ILE A 97 -1.47 -4.47 5.30
C ILE A 97 -0.57 -3.58 4.46
N TYR A 98 -1.10 -2.47 3.93
CA TYR A 98 -0.30 -1.44 3.29
C TYR A 98 -0.82 -0.06 3.65
N VAL A 99 0.04 0.78 4.22
CA VAL A 99 -0.22 2.21 4.44
C VAL A 99 0.89 2.97 3.74
N GLN A 100 0.57 3.78 2.74
CA GLN A 100 1.58 4.43 1.90
C GLN A 100 2.62 5.22 2.71
N HIS A 101 2.16 6.04 3.65
CA HIS A 101 3.04 6.82 4.55
C HIS A 101 3.94 5.92 5.42
N ARG A 102 3.46 4.72 5.80
CA ARG A 102 4.24 3.76 6.59
C ARG A 102 5.24 3.03 5.71
N ASP A 103 4.82 2.53 4.55
CA ASP A 103 5.51 1.43 3.87
C ASP A 103 6.26 1.83 2.60
N TYR A 104 5.88 2.93 1.93
CA TYR A 104 6.41 3.27 0.62
C TYR A 104 7.93 3.36 0.59
N ASP A 105 8.55 3.97 1.61
CA ASP A 105 10.01 4.10 1.68
C ASP A 105 10.70 2.93 2.39
N ARG A 106 9.94 2.05 3.04
CA ARG A 106 10.47 0.87 3.74
C ARG A 106 10.57 -0.34 2.82
N CYS A 107 9.63 -0.50 1.88
CA CYS A 107 9.58 -1.65 0.99
C CYS A 107 8.95 -1.30 -0.37
N LYS A 108 9.56 -1.81 -1.44
CA LYS A 108 8.91 -1.92 -2.77
C LYS A 108 8.30 -3.29 -3.00
N HIS A 109 8.81 -4.30 -2.29
CA HIS A 109 8.24 -5.64 -2.17
C HIS A 109 7.98 -5.87 -0.68
N CYS A 110 6.76 -5.59 -0.25
CA CYS A 110 6.35 -5.66 1.14
C CYS A 110 5.85 -7.07 1.43
N HIS A 111 6.72 -7.89 2.02
CA HIS A 111 6.41 -9.28 2.36
C HIS A 111 5.99 -9.40 3.82
N TRP A 112 4.73 -9.76 4.03
CA TRP A 112 4.11 -9.94 5.33
C TRP A 112 3.94 -11.41 5.68
N PHE A 113 4.34 -11.78 6.88
CA PHE A 113 4.12 -13.10 7.47
C PHE A 113 3.02 -13.00 8.53
N VAL A 114 1.91 -13.68 8.31
CA VAL A 114 0.77 -13.67 9.23
C VAL A 114 0.97 -14.74 10.29
N LYS A 115 1.05 -14.30 11.55
CA LYS A 115 1.18 -15.15 12.74
C LYS A 115 0.01 -14.88 13.68
N LYS A 116 -0.20 -15.74 14.69
CA LYS A 116 -1.30 -15.59 15.67
C LYS A 116 -1.29 -14.22 16.37
N GLY A 117 -0.11 -13.72 16.74
CA GLY A 117 0.06 -12.44 17.44
C GLY A 117 -0.13 -11.21 16.56
N GLY A 118 -0.14 -11.38 15.23
CA GLY A 118 -0.22 -10.31 14.25
C GLY A 118 0.71 -10.49 13.06
N PRO A 119 0.63 -9.59 12.07
CA PRO A 119 1.43 -9.66 10.87
C PRO A 119 2.84 -9.06 11.10
N CYS A 120 3.84 -9.68 10.48
CA CYS A 120 5.24 -9.23 10.52
C CYS A 120 5.76 -8.88 9.13
N LEU A 121 6.22 -7.65 8.93
CA LEU A 121 6.84 -7.20 7.69
C LEU A 121 8.32 -7.58 7.66
N SER A 122 8.74 -8.24 6.58
CA SER A 122 10.15 -8.52 6.32
C SER A 122 10.88 -7.27 5.84
N LEU A 123 11.88 -6.84 6.60
CA LEU A 123 12.83 -5.79 6.23
C LEU A 123 14.22 -6.40 6.03
N SER A 124 15.18 -5.59 5.57
CA SER A 124 16.51 -6.06 5.19
C SER A 124 17.30 -6.73 6.32
N ASP A 125 17.08 -6.30 7.56
CA ASP A 125 17.88 -6.68 8.74
C ASP A 125 17.03 -7.29 9.87
N HIS A 126 15.71 -7.13 9.84
CA HIS A 126 14.81 -7.64 10.88
C HIS A 126 13.37 -7.83 10.36
N GLN A 127 12.50 -8.40 11.20
CA GLN A 127 11.05 -8.37 10.99
C GLN A 127 10.42 -7.31 11.90
N ALA A 128 9.59 -6.45 11.33
CA ALA A 128 8.75 -5.52 12.09
C ALA A 128 7.37 -6.14 12.30
N CYS A 129 7.07 -6.58 13.52
CA CYS A 129 5.80 -7.21 13.87
C CYS A 129 4.82 -6.23 14.50
N TYR A 130 3.55 -6.37 14.17
CA TYR A 130 2.47 -5.49 14.62
C TYR A 130 1.39 -6.31 15.31
N HIS A 131 0.66 -5.67 16.22
CA HIS A 131 -0.56 -6.25 16.78
C HIS A 131 -1.73 -6.07 15.81
N TRP A 132 -2.73 -6.93 15.94
CA TRP A 132 -4.02 -6.75 15.26
C TRP A 132 -4.70 -5.45 15.65
N ASN A 133 -5.43 -4.86 14.71
CA ASN A 133 -6.19 -3.66 14.99
C ASN A 133 -7.37 -3.98 15.94
N PRO A 134 -7.79 -3.03 16.79
CA PRO A 134 -8.94 -3.22 17.70
C PRO A 134 -10.22 -3.60 16.95
N GLN A 135 -10.97 -4.59 17.47
CA GLN A 135 -12.15 -5.14 16.80
C GLN A 135 -13.29 -4.12 16.66
N GLY A 136 -13.43 -3.18 17.61
CA GLY A 136 -14.51 -2.18 17.60
C GLY A 136 -14.46 -1.17 16.44
N MET A 137 -13.34 -1.08 15.71
CA MET A 137 -13.23 -0.23 14.51
C MET A 137 -13.70 -0.96 13.24
N MET A 138 -13.53 -2.28 13.15
CA MET A 138 -13.98 -3.06 11.99
C MET A 138 -15.50 -2.99 11.79
N LEU A 139 -16.26 -2.99 12.89
CA LEU A 139 -17.72 -2.91 12.85
C LEU A 139 -18.25 -1.58 12.28
N ARG A 140 -17.47 -0.49 12.37
CA ARG A 140 -17.86 0.80 11.79
C ARG A 140 -17.59 0.86 10.29
N GLU A 141 -16.58 0.14 9.81
CA GLU A 141 -16.26 0.08 8.38
C GLU A 141 -17.17 -0.93 7.66
N SER A 142 -17.61 -2.01 8.31
CA SER A 142 -18.60 -2.94 7.74
C SER A 142 -19.93 -2.30 7.33
N GLU A 143 -20.36 -1.24 8.01
CA GLU A 143 -21.57 -0.49 7.66
C GLU A 143 -21.38 0.48 6.47
N SER A 144 -20.13 0.71 6.04
CA SER A 144 -19.80 1.50 4.84
C SER A 144 -19.49 0.66 3.61
N PHE A 145 -19.70 -0.66 3.71
CA PHE A 145 -19.40 -1.64 2.66
C PHE A 145 -20.63 -2.21 1.96
N ASP A 146 -21.83 -1.68 2.25
CA ASP A 146 -23.08 -1.84 1.50
C ASP A 146 -23.49 -0.52 0.82
#